data_AF-A0A525WCN3-F1
#
_entry.id   AF-A0A525WCN3-F1
#
_cell.length_a   1.000
_cell.length_b   1.000
_cell.length_c   1.000
_cell.angle_alpha   90.00
_cell.angle_beta   90.00
_cell.angle_gamma   90.00
#
_symmetry.space_group_name_H-M   'P 1'
#
loop_
_entity.id
_entity.type
_entity.pdbx_description
1 polymer ?
#
loop_
_entity_poly.entity_id
_entity_poly.type
_entity_poly.pdbx_seq_one_letter_code
_entity_poly.pdbx_strand_id
1 'polypeptide(L)'
;MKTDQEREAHHRFVQALQHEHLTCSKPGCGGAMDVVDLTPHNARIKAYEATCERCQLVEKITGKEEQQPAWDIASITMMAEVHLLHDQPTCPFDDTPITFISMPNPRRKARYRLACFYCGHHTEMNWPPPEAKG
;
A
#
# COMPACT_ATOMS: atom_id res chain seq x y z
N MET A 1 4.69 6.99 18.86
CA MET A 1 3.51 6.12 19.06
C MET A 1 2.38 6.72 18.26
N LYS A 2 1.85 6.02 17.26
CA LYS A 2 0.73 6.51 16.44
C LYS A 2 -0.48 6.74 17.35
N THR A 3 -1.24 7.79 17.12
CA THR A 3 -2.50 7.99 17.87
C THR A 3 -3.52 6.92 17.44
N ASP A 4 -4.53 6.64 18.25
CA ASP A 4 -5.59 5.70 17.86
C ASP A 4 -6.33 6.14 16.59
N GLN A 5 -6.43 7.46 16.37
CA GLN A 5 -6.98 8.02 15.14
C GLN A 5 -6.11 7.71 13.92
N GLU A 6 -4.78 7.84 14.03
CA GLU A 6 -3.86 7.48 12.95
C GLU A 6 -3.87 5.99 12.65
N ARG A 7 -4.02 5.15 13.68
CA ARG A 7 -4.14 3.69 13.51
C ARG A 7 -5.42 3.30 12.79
N GLU A 8 -6.55 3.90 13.17
CA GLU A 8 -7.84 3.66 12.50
C GLU A 8 -7.82 4.16 11.05
N ALA A 9 -7.27 5.35 10.81
CA ALA A 9 -7.13 5.88 9.44
C ALA A 9 -6.27 4.97 8.55
N HIS A 10 -5.16 4.46 9.09
CA HIS A 10 -4.31 3.50 8.40
C HIS A 10 -5.01 2.17 8.14
N HIS A 11 -5.73 1.63 9.13
CA HIS A 11 -6.51 0.40 8.94
C HIS A 11 -7.56 0.55 7.85
N ARG A 12 -8.35 1.64 7.86
CA ARG A 12 -9.33 1.94 6.80
C ARG A 12 -8.68 2.09 5.43
N PHE A 13 -7.48 2.66 5.38
CA PHE A 13 -6.71 2.74 4.15
C PHE A 13 -6.31 1.36 3.62
N VAL A 14 -5.81 0.47 4.48
CA VAL A 14 -5.42 -0.89 4.09
C VAL A 14 -6.63 -1.67 3.58
N GLN A 15 -7.78 -1.56 4.25
CA GLN A 15 -9.04 -2.16 3.77
C GLN A 15 -9.41 -1.67 2.37
N ALA A 16 -9.37 -0.36 2.13
CA ALA A 16 -9.64 0.20 0.80
C ALA A 16 -8.61 -0.29 -0.25
N LEU A 17 -7.33 -0.36 0.12
CA LEU A 17 -6.24 -0.82 -0.76
C LEU A 17 -6.40 -2.29 -1.18
N GLN A 18 -6.89 -3.13 -0.28
CA GLN A 18 -7.10 -4.56 -0.52
C GLN A 18 -8.52 -4.86 -1.07
N HIS A 19 -9.33 -3.84 -1.32
CA HIS A 19 -10.73 -3.94 -1.72
C HIS A 19 -11.58 -4.75 -0.73
N GLU A 20 -11.28 -4.62 0.56
CA GLU A 20 -12.07 -5.21 1.65
C GLU A 20 -13.32 -4.37 1.95
N HIS A 21 -14.28 -4.99 2.65
CA HIS A 21 -15.52 -4.32 3.04
C HIS A 21 -15.28 -3.21 4.07
N LEU A 22 -15.66 -1.98 3.73
CA LEU A 22 -15.68 -0.85 4.65
C LEU A 22 -17.06 -0.69 5.30
N THR A 23 -17.04 -0.38 6.60
CA THR A 23 -18.24 -0.03 7.38
C THR A 23 -18.22 1.46 7.71
N CYS A 24 -19.40 2.09 7.65
CA CYS A 24 -19.60 3.51 7.92
C CYS A 24 -19.12 3.90 9.32
N SER A 25 -18.27 4.94 9.40
CA SER A 25 -17.73 5.44 10.67
C SER A 25 -18.76 6.20 11.51
N LYS A 26 -19.90 6.60 10.93
CA LYS A 26 -20.96 7.31 11.66
C LYS A 26 -21.51 6.42 12.79
N PRO A 27 -21.44 6.87 14.05
CA PRO A 27 -22.00 6.13 15.18
C PRO A 27 -23.46 5.74 14.94
N GLY A 28 -23.78 4.47 15.13
CA GLY A 28 -25.13 3.91 14.97
C GLY A 28 -25.57 3.61 13.52
N CYS A 29 -24.76 3.88 12.49
CA CYS A 29 -25.14 3.55 11.11
C CYS A 29 -24.79 2.10 10.73
N GLY A 30 -23.50 1.74 10.89
CA GLY A 30 -22.98 0.40 10.56
C GLY A 30 -23.26 -0.06 9.12
N GLY A 31 -23.54 0.86 8.19
CA GLY A 31 -23.82 0.54 6.80
C GLY A 31 -22.57 0.17 6.03
N ALA A 32 -22.72 -0.67 5.01
CA ALA A 32 -21.67 -0.90 4.02
C ALA A 32 -21.34 0.42 3.28
N MET A 33 -20.10 0.53 2.84
CA MET A 33 -19.63 1.67 2.06
C MET A 33 -19.21 1.22 0.67
N ASP A 34 -19.65 1.97 -0.33
CA ASP A 34 -19.14 1.89 -1.69
C ASP A 34 -17.84 2.70 -1.77
N VAL A 35 -16.81 2.15 -2.44
CA VAL A 35 -15.44 2.70 -2.42
C VAL A 35 -14.96 2.93 -3.84
N VAL A 36 -14.60 4.18 -4.12
CA VAL A 36 -14.09 4.60 -5.43
C VAL A 36 -12.62 5.00 -5.30
N ASP A 37 -11.76 4.45 -6.16
CA ASP A 37 -10.37 4.86 -6.30
C ASP A 37 -10.31 6.19 -7.06
N LEU A 38 -9.86 7.24 -6.38
CA LEU A 38 -9.67 8.59 -6.91
C LEU A 38 -8.20 8.91 -7.20
N THR A 39 -7.33 7.90 -7.18
CA THR A 39 -5.89 8.08 -7.32
C THR A 39 -5.53 8.66 -8.69
N PRO A 40 -4.89 9.83 -8.75
CA PRO A 40 -4.39 10.38 -10.00
C PRO A 40 -3.36 9.46 -10.67
N HIS A 41 -3.27 9.54 -12.00
CA HIS A 41 -2.25 8.80 -12.73
C HIS A 41 -0.84 9.18 -12.22
N ASN A 42 -0.02 8.17 -11.91
CA ASN A 42 1.33 8.29 -11.31
C ASN A 42 1.39 8.83 -9.87
N ALA A 43 0.28 8.93 -9.14
CA ALA A 43 0.33 9.29 -7.74
C ALA A 43 1.10 8.22 -6.94
N ARG A 44 1.93 8.68 -6.00
CA ARG A 44 2.70 7.78 -5.13
C ARG A 44 1.86 7.20 -4.00
N ILE A 45 0.83 7.95 -3.62
CA ILE A 45 -0.12 7.62 -2.57
C ILE A 45 -1.49 7.47 -3.21
N LYS A 46 -2.22 6.44 -2.77
CA LYS A 46 -3.59 6.26 -3.22
C LYS A 46 -4.56 7.13 -2.43
N ALA A 47 -5.62 7.54 -3.10
CA ALA A 47 -6.72 8.28 -2.51
C ALA A 47 -8.04 7.63 -2.91
N TYR A 48 -8.93 7.47 -1.94
CA TYR A 48 -10.24 6.87 -2.13
C TYR A 48 -11.32 7.79 -1.57
N GLU A 49 -12.50 7.64 -2.13
CA GLU A 49 -13.73 8.13 -1.53
C GLU A 49 -14.61 6.94 -1.17
N ALA A 50 -15.08 6.91 0.06
CA ALA A 50 -16.00 5.89 0.56
C ALA A 50 -17.34 6.55 0.89
N THR A 51 -18.42 6.05 0.30
CA THR A 51 -19.79 6.56 0.49
C THR A 51 -20.66 5.50 1.15
N CYS A 52 -21.24 5.82 2.30
CA CYS A 52 -22.15 4.92 3.01
C CYS A 52 -23.48 4.79 2.26
N GLU A 53 -23.86 3.56 1.91
CA GLU A 53 -25.11 3.29 1.19
C GLU A 53 -26.37 3.68 1.99
N ARG A 54 -26.29 3.68 3.33
CA ARG A 54 -27.42 3.96 4.21
C ARG A 54 -27.60 5.43 4.54
N CYS A 55 -26.56 6.08 5.06
CA CYS A 55 -26.66 7.46 5.56
C CYS A 55 -26.01 8.49 4.65
N GLN A 56 -25.45 8.06 3.52
CA GLN A 56 -24.81 8.92 2.51
C GLN A 56 -23.64 9.74 3.08
N LEU A 57 -23.06 9.31 4.21
CA LEU A 57 -21.80 9.87 4.69
C LEU A 57 -20.71 9.57 3.66
N VAL A 58 -19.99 10.61 3.27
CA VAL A 58 -18.82 10.52 2.40
C VAL A 58 -17.56 10.71 3.26
N GLU A 59 -16.60 9.82 3.07
CA GLU A 59 -15.31 9.83 3.74
C GLU A 59 -14.19 9.82 2.71
N LYS A 60 -13.13 10.60 2.95
CA LYS A 60 -11.90 10.55 2.17
C LYS A 60 -10.87 9.71 2.89
N ILE A 61 -10.31 8.74 2.19
CA ILE A 61 -9.31 7.80 2.73
C ILE A 61 -8.05 7.97 1.89
N THR A 62 -6.93 8.31 2.52
CA THR A 62 -5.65 8.53 1.81
C THR A 62 -4.49 8.12 2.70
N GLY A 63 -3.35 7.83 2.08
CA GLY A 63 -2.10 7.62 2.79
C GLY A 63 -1.49 8.92 3.31
N LYS A 64 -0.41 8.77 4.08
CA LYS A 64 0.37 9.86 4.67
C LYS A 64 1.78 9.84 4.10
N GLU A 65 2.15 10.85 3.32
CA GLU A 65 3.48 10.91 2.70
C GLU A 65 4.59 11.01 3.73
N GLU A 66 5.43 9.97 3.79
CA GLU A 66 6.53 9.87 4.75
C GLU A 66 7.63 8.98 4.15
N GLN A 67 8.52 9.59 3.37
CA GLN A 67 9.54 8.90 2.57
C GLN A 67 10.93 8.88 3.22
N GLN A 68 11.00 9.28 4.50
CA GLN A 68 12.24 9.29 5.26
C GLN A 68 12.04 8.52 6.56
N PRO A 69 12.95 7.57 6.89
CA PRO A 69 14.11 7.16 6.08
C PRO A 69 13.70 6.32 4.86
N ALA A 70 14.56 6.26 3.84
CA ALA A 70 14.35 5.37 2.69
C ALA A 70 14.46 3.89 3.09
N TRP A 71 13.86 2.98 2.32
CA TRP A 71 14.10 1.55 2.48
C TRP A 71 15.57 1.22 2.20
N ASP A 72 16.19 0.50 3.13
CA ASP A 72 17.53 -0.05 2.93
C ASP A 72 17.51 -1.34 2.08
N ILE A 73 18.70 -1.78 1.67
CA ILE A 73 18.87 -2.96 0.81
C ILE A 73 18.34 -4.22 1.49
N ALA A 74 18.51 -4.33 2.82
CA ALA A 74 18.05 -5.48 3.59
C ALA A 74 16.52 -5.59 3.56
N SER A 75 15.82 -4.48 3.79
CA SER A 75 14.35 -4.40 3.73
C SER A 75 13.83 -4.75 2.33
N ILE A 76 14.47 -4.22 1.29
CA ILE A 76 14.11 -4.52 -0.12
C ILE A 76 14.29 -6.01 -0.42
N THR A 77 15.39 -6.60 0.04
CA THR A 77 15.68 -8.03 -0.17
C THR A 77 14.66 -8.90 0.54
N MET A 78 14.35 -8.61 1.81
CA MET A 78 13.35 -9.34 2.58
C MET A 78 11.96 -9.27 1.94
N MET A 79 11.52 -8.07 1.51
CA MET A 79 10.24 -7.92 0.81
C MET A 79 10.19 -8.75 -0.47
N ALA A 80 11.29 -8.82 -1.23
CA ALA A 80 11.37 -9.63 -2.44
C ALA A 80 11.32 -11.13 -2.14
N GLU A 81 12.02 -11.60 -1.10
CA GLU A 81 11.97 -13.00 -0.67
C GLU A 81 10.55 -13.43 -0.25
N VAL A 82 9.87 -12.61 0.56
CA VAL A 82 8.46 -12.84 0.94
C VAL A 82 7.56 -12.92 -0.29
N HIS A 83 7.71 -11.98 -1.23
CA HIS A 83 6.96 -11.99 -2.48
C HIS A 83 7.19 -13.26 -3.32
N LEU A 84 8.43 -13.75 -3.37
CA LEU A 84 8.79 -14.98 -4.10
C LEU A 84 8.25 -16.26 -3.45
N LEU A 85 7.96 -16.21 -2.15
CA LEU A 85 7.25 -17.26 -1.43
C LEU A 85 5.72 -17.18 -1.62
N HIS A 86 5.24 -16.30 -2.51
CA HIS A 86 3.83 -16.03 -2.75
C HIS A 86 3.07 -15.50 -1.54
N ASP A 87 3.77 -14.88 -0.60
CA ASP A 87 3.18 -14.18 0.53
C ASP A 87 3.17 -12.66 0.30
N GLN A 88 2.40 -11.92 1.10
CA GLN A 88 2.22 -10.47 0.93
C GLN A 88 3.26 -9.70 1.77
N PRO A 89 4.31 -9.11 1.15
CA PRO A 89 5.23 -8.25 1.88
C PRO A 89 4.54 -6.96 2.34
N THR A 90 5.01 -6.43 3.46
CA THR A 90 4.52 -5.18 4.06
C THR A 90 5.63 -4.14 4.15
N CYS A 91 5.24 -2.86 4.20
CA CYS A 91 6.15 -1.74 4.37
C CYS A 91 6.81 -1.80 5.75
N PRO A 92 8.15 -1.73 5.86
CA PRO A 92 8.84 -1.83 7.15
C PRO A 92 8.56 -0.65 8.11
N PHE A 93 7.91 0.43 7.65
CA PHE A 93 7.62 1.61 8.47
C PHE A 93 6.17 1.72 8.91
N ASP A 94 5.24 1.13 8.16
CA ASP A 94 3.82 1.35 8.38
C ASP A 94 2.96 0.09 8.24
N ASP A 95 3.57 -1.07 7.92
CA ASP A 95 2.92 -2.36 7.74
C ASP A 95 1.90 -2.43 6.58
N THR A 96 1.82 -1.41 5.72
CA THR A 96 0.95 -1.44 4.52
C THR A 96 1.45 -2.48 3.53
N PRO A 97 0.56 -3.29 2.92
CA PRO A 97 0.91 -4.19 1.82
C PRO A 97 1.68 -3.50 0.70
N ILE A 98 2.80 -4.09 0.29
CA ILE A 98 3.63 -3.61 -0.81
C ILE A 98 3.14 -4.18 -2.13
N THR A 99 2.95 -3.30 -3.11
CA THR A 99 2.62 -3.71 -4.47
C THR A 99 3.90 -3.94 -5.27
N PHE A 100 4.02 -5.13 -5.86
CA PHE A 100 5.06 -5.47 -6.82
C PHE A 100 4.53 -5.29 -8.24
N ILE A 101 5.07 -4.31 -8.96
CA ILE A 101 4.70 -4.02 -10.35
C ILE A 101 5.80 -4.58 -11.24
N SER A 102 5.45 -5.57 -12.06
CA SER A 102 6.37 -6.16 -13.05
C SER A 102 6.70 -5.14 -14.13
N MET A 103 7.99 -4.92 -14.38
CA MET A 103 8.50 -3.98 -15.37
C MET A 103 9.20 -4.71 -16.51
N PRO A 104 9.15 -4.20 -17.76
CA PRO A 104 9.92 -4.76 -18.86
C PRO A 104 11.43 -4.79 -18.56
N ASN A 105 12.08 -5.93 -18.83
CA ASN A 105 13.54 -6.07 -18.68
C ASN A 105 14.15 -6.85 -19.87
N PRO A 106 15.06 -6.24 -20.64
CA PRO A 106 15.68 -6.91 -21.79
C PRO A 106 16.69 -8.01 -21.43
N ARG A 107 17.08 -8.15 -20.15
CA ARG A 107 18.20 -9.01 -19.72
C ARG A 107 17.78 -10.26 -18.94
N ARG A 108 16.79 -11.05 -19.39
CA ARG A 108 16.33 -12.32 -18.75
C ARG A 108 16.21 -12.31 -17.19
N LYS A 109 16.08 -11.14 -16.59
CA LYS A 109 16.01 -10.90 -15.15
C LYS A 109 14.66 -10.27 -14.86
N ALA A 110 14.06 -10.59 -13.73
CA ALA A 110 12.87 -9.87 -13.33
C ALA A 110 13.24 -8.45 -12.90
N ARG A 111 12.44 -7.46 -13.29
CA ARG A 111 12.54 -6.09 -12.80
C ARG A 111 11.21 -5.73 -12.18
N TYR A 112 11.24 -5.24 -10.95
CA TYR A 112 10.05 -4.85 -10.22
C TYR A 112 10.15 -3.40 -9.79
N ARG A 113 9.01 -2.71 -9.77
CA ARG A 113 8.82 -1.53 -8.94
C ARG A 113 8.03 -1.95 -7.70
N LEU A 114 8.63 -1.71 -6.54
CA LEU A 114 7.99 -1.91 -5.24
C LEU A 114 7.36 -0.59 -4.83
N ALA A 115 6.10 -0.62 -4.42
CA ALA A 115 5.36 0.58 -4.03
C ALA A 115 4.58 0.35 -2.73
N CYS A 116 4.82 1.20 -1.74
CA CYS A 116 3.89 1.45 -0.65
C CYS A 116 3.02 2.64 -1.03
N PHE A 117 1.73 2.37 -1.27
CA PHE A 117 0.77 3.41 -1.61
C PHE A 117 0.23 4.18 -0.39
N TYR A 118 0.65 3.84 0.83
CA TYR A 118 0.34 4.62 2.03
C TYR A 118 1.39 5.71 2.26
N CYS A 119 2.66 5.35 2.47
CA CYS A 119 3.72 6.33 2.73
C CYS A 119 4.36 6.93 1.48
N GLY A 120 4.06 6.39 0.29
CA GLY A 120 4.60 6.85 -0.98
C GLY A 120 6.01 6.36 -1.30
N HIS A 121 6.57 5.45 -0.49
CA HIS A 121 7.86 4.82 -0.78
C HIS A 121 7.77 3.95 -2.02
N HIS A 122 8.52 4.32 -3.06
CA HIS A 122 8.62 3.57 -4.30
C HIS A 122 10.10 3.35 -4.60
N THR A 123 10.47 2.13 -4.99
CA THR A 123 11.82 1.82 -5.45
C THR A 123 11.77 0.80 -6.57
N GLU A 124 12.84 0.72 -7.37
CA GLU A 124 12.97 -0.28 -8.41
C GLU A 124 14.11 -1.24 -8.09
N MET A 125 13.91 -2.51 -8.41
CA MET A 125 14.90 -3.54 -8.20
C MET A 125 14.97 -4.53 -9.35
N ASN A 126 16.14 -5.13 -9.53
CA ASN A 126 16.32 -6.30 -10.37
C ASN A 126 16.42 -7.54 -9.48
N TRP A 127 15.78 -8.63 -9.89
CA TRP A 127 15.90 -9.92 -9.24
C TRP A 127 16.47 -10.98 -10.19
N PRO A 128 17.44 -11.80 -9.73
CA PRO A 128 18.13 -11.70 -8.45
C PRO A 128 19.04 -10.44 -8.38
N PRO A 129 19.29 -9.90 -7.17
CA PRO A 129 20.18 -8.77 -6.97
C PRO A 129 21.60 -9.13 -7.47
N PRO A 130 22.39 -8.17 -7.98
CA PRO A 130 23.73 -8.41 -8.49
C PRO A 130 24.65 -9.17 -7.52
N GLU A 131 24.50 -8.90 -6.22
CA GLU A 131 25.28 -9.48 -5.13
C GLU A 131 25.02 -10.98 -4.92
N ALA A 132 23.90 -11.51 -5.43
CA ALA A 132 23.55 -12.93 -5.32
C ALA A 132 24.27 -13.84 -6.34
N LYS A 133 25.16 -13.29 -7.18
CA LYS A 133 25.98 -14.07 -8.13
C LYS A 133 27.30 -14.59 -7.53
N GLY A 134 27.34 -14.79 -6.21
CA GLY A 134 28.47 -15.40 -5.51
C GLY A 134 28.64 -16.86 -5.86
#